data_AF-A0A1B7SD01-F1
#
_entry.id   AF-A0A1B7SD01-F1
#
_cell.length_a   1.000
_cell.length_b   1.000
_cell.length_c   1.000
_cell.angle_alpha   90.00
_cell.angle_beta   90.00
_cell.angle_gamma   90.00
#
_symmetry.space_group_name_H-M   'P 1'
#
loop_
_entity.id
_entity.type
_entity.pdbx_description
1 polymer ?
#
loop_
_entity_poly.entity_id
_entity_poly.type
_entity_poly.pdbx_seq_one_letter_code
_entity_poly.pdbx_strand_id
1 'polypeptide(L)'
;MQKSIVSIFWPIDLLNPVSDQNLVVVGYKLNSQIVVIDFIQYSNFKKLNLKIEKNDLCLEIIGTVNFHHLNYRNFRFDDSTNMPVMEAHENLILFKPPLSKKLEYYSIKPISVDIFWTVTPQDVFPCSQTSPNKLDLHFGRPMRARDLENVMKFINLTEYTRYKLLNSHNDKSFFYADTIGHFINWFGSVILALYCATFQPICKKIITILTYPLWFGPETKIYVTLSTCSFVLHQLKFRAKQLHHLPNQFQRLRNSNYETERLLIKGTRFSPSEYIKFYNTLWLILNDLLMGIVMSNILSKYHNVLVQGMNVLVLKFEDSLLYLIKWLMSFPGGFKLNNELAEFFGELFMWVLDFWNEYVLRTMMNNSSTIIRAITLLVKFGGLNMLIASIMDILDITSLHLRCFYFASTRVFNWQWHIIQSLFRLFYGKKYNTLRNRIDSHNYEFDQLLFGIIIFTLLVYLLPTVIAFYLSFAVGRLLTLLLHTVLESALITLNHLPIVVLLLKAKHKERLPGGVIFECRTAANNTPYFQLMARPLSLKEIISSHIKSMTIFNLNNLREFQLEGSEANIKSVINQWNRVSLVRVLKNIAFGNFIDSFDYKRLF
;
A
#
# COMPACT_ATOMS: atom_id res chain seq x y z
N MET A 1 35.93 40.62 -19.57
CA MET A 1 34.75 39.73 -19.70
C MET A 1 34.79 38.70 -18.58
N GLN A 2 33.88 38.75 -17.60
CA GLN A 2 33.79 37.71 -16.57
C GLN A 2 33.37 36.40 -17.25
N LYS A 3 34.25 35.39 -17.27
CA LYS A 3 33.89 34.05 -17.72
C LYS A 3 32.75 33.54 -16.81
N SER A 4 31.70 32.98 -17.41
CA SER A 4 30.61 32.35 -16.66
C SER A 4 31.15 31.18 -15.82
N ILE A 5 30.65 31.04 -14.59
CA ILE A 5 31.06 29.94 -13.70
C ILE A 5 30.64 28.60 -14.33
N VAL A 6 31.58 27.66 -14.44
CA VAL A 6 31.36 26.31 -15.00
C VAL A 6 31.44 25.27 -13.90
N SER A 7 30.44 24.39 -13.78
CA SER A 7 30.47 23.26 -12.84
C SER A 7 30.90 21.99 -13.56
N ILE A 8 31.99 21.38 -13.11
CA ILE A 8 32.53 20.15 -13.68
C ILE A 8 32.25 18.99 -12.73
N PHE A 9 31.40 18.07 -13.15
CA PHE A 9 31.10 16.83 -12.47
C PHE A 9 32.15 15.79 -12.87
N TRP A 10 32.98 15.40 -11.90
CA TRP A 10 34.11 14.49 -12.09
C TRP A 10 33.90 13.18 -11.32
N PRO A 11 34.05 12.00 -11.96
CA PRO A 11 33.83 10.74 -11.28
C PRO A 11 35.04 10.36 -10.40
N ILE A 12 34.79 9.92 -9.16
CA ILE A 12 35.82 9.68 -8.13
C ILE A 12 36.83 8.59 -8.54
N ASP A 13 36.43 7.65 -9.39
CA ASP A 13 37.30 6.57 -9.87
C ASP A 13 38.34 7.03 -10.90
N LEU A 14 38.22 8.25 -11.43
CA LEU A 14 39.13 8.85 -12.41
C LEU A 14 40.06 9.91 -11.80
N LEU A 15 40.29 9.89 -10.49
CA LEU A 15 41.18 10.85 -9.84
C LEU A 15 42.68 10.52 -10.07
N ASN A 16 43.04 9.28 -10.36
CA ASN A 16 44.43 8.89 -10.62
C ASN A 16 44.64 8.44 -12.08
N PRO A 17 44.87 9.36 -13.04
CA PRO A 17 45.19 8.97 -14.40
C PRO A 17 46.58 8.31 -14.45
N VAL A 18 46.69 7.14 -15.09
CA VAL A 18 47.97 6.45 -15.31
C VAL A 18 48.94 7.40 -16.02
N SER A 19 50.10 7.67 -15.40
CA SER A 19 50.94 8.87 -15.61
C SER A 19 51.57 9.03 -17.00
N ASP A 20 51.75 7.94 -17.76
CA ASP A 20 52.68 7.96 -18.91
C ASP A 20 52.00 7.96 -20.29
N GLN A 21 50.66 7.99 -20.34
CA GLN A 21 49.91 7.90 -21.61
C GLN A 21 49.17 9.21 -21.94
N ASN A 22 49.11 9.53 -23.24
CA ASN A 22 48.31 10.64 -23.75
C ASN A 22 46.83 10.26 -23.72
N LEU A 23 46.06 10.88 -22.81
CA LEU A 23 44.66 10.56 -22.56
C LEU A 23 43.74 11.72 -22.99
N VAL A 24 42.59 11.39 -23.57
CA VAL A 24 41.52 12.30 -23.94
C VAL A 24 40.39 12.16 -22.93
N VAL A 25 39.93 13.28 -22.37
CA VAL A 25 38.79 13.33 -21.46
C VAL A 25 37.51 13.44 -22.27
N VAL A 26 36.63 12.44 -22.12
CA VAL A 26 35.37 12.38 -22.86
C VAL A 26 34.19 12.54 -21.90
N GLY A 27 33.18 13.28 -22.33
CA GLY A 27 31.94 13.41 -21.57
C GLY A 27 30.89 14.28 -22.27
N TYR A 28 29.97 14.83 -21.48
CA TYR A 28 28.84 15.63 -21.96
C TYR A 28 28.99 17.09 -21.55
N LYS A 29 28.74 18.01 -22.50
CA LYS A 29 28.71 19.45 -22.25
C LYS A 29 27.28 19.97 -22.30
N LEU A 30 26.82 20.57 -21.19
CA LEU A 30 25.45 21.04 -20.99
C LEU A 30 25.49 22.50 -20.56
N ASN A 31 25.48 23.44 -21.51
CA ASN A 31 25.57 24.87 -21.24
C ASN A 31 26.76 25.23 -20.32
N SER A 32 26.53 25.49 -19.03
CA SER A 32 27.53 25.80 -18.01
C SER A 32 27.92 24.62 -17.10
N GLN A 33 27.49 23.40 -17.43
CA GLN A 33 27.74 22.18 -16.68
C GLN A 33 28.43 21.15 -17.57
N ILE A 34 29.46 20.48 -17.05
CA ILE A 34 30.23 19.46 -17.76
C ILE A 34 30.18 18.18 -16.95
N VAL A 35 29.85 17.05 -17.57
CA VAL A 35 29.86 15.73 -16.93
C VAL A 35 30.93 14.87 -17.58
N VAL A 36 32.00 14.56 -16.84
CA VAL A 36 33.09 13.70 -17.28
C VAL A 36 32.69 12.23 -17.12
N ILE A 37 32.98 11.40 -18.12
CA ILE A 37 32.60 9.99 -18.13
C ILE A 37 33.82 9.10 -17.99
N ASP A 38 34.81 9.22 -18.88
CA ASP A 38 35.97 8.34 -18.94
C ASP A 38 37.19 8.96 -19.63
N PHE A 39 38.35 8.31 -19.48
CA PHE A 39 39.57 8.59 -20.23
C PHE A 39 39.73 7.60 -21.39
N ILE A 40 40.11 8.11 -22.56
CA ILE A 40 40.42 7.28 -23.73
C ILE A 40 41.85 7.58 -24.19
N GLN A 41 42.63 6.54 -24.50
CA GLN A 41 43.96 6.73 -25.11
C GLN A 41 43.86 7.42 -26.47
N TYR A 42 44.70 8.43 -26.71
CA TYR A 42 44.69 9.22 -27.94
C TYR A 42 44.89 8.38 -29.22
N SER A 43 45.63 7.27 -29.14
CA SER A 43 45.81 6.31 -30.24
C SER A 43 44.53 5.60 -30.65
N ASN A 44 43.66 5.27 -29.68
CA ASN A 44 42.38 4.59 -29.91
C ASN A 44 41.28 5.58 -30.31
N PHE A 45 41.45 6.85 -29.95
CA PHE A 45 40.50 7.93 -30.24
C PHE A 45 40.26 8.12 -31.75
N LYS A 46 41.30 8.13 -32.60
CA LYS A 46 41.16 8.34 -34.06
C LYS A 46 40.37 7.22 -34.78
N LYS A 47 40.22 6.05 -34.15
CA LYS A 47 39.41 4.93 -34.68
C LYS A 47 37.95 4.97 -34.20
N LEU A 48 37.66 5.69 -33.13
CA LEU A 48 36.33 5.85 -32.58
C LEU A 48 35.60 6.94 -33.36
N ASN A 49 34.84 6.56 -34.40
CA ASN A 49 33.80 7.43 -34.93
C ASN A 49 32.78 7.69 -33.81
N LEU A 50 32.93 8.81 -33.08
CA LEU A 50 32.03 9.26 -32.01
C LEU A 50 30.66 9.72 -32.53
N LYS A 51 30.10 9.01 -33.51
CA LYS A 51 28.69 9.13 -33.88
C LYS A 51 27.92 8.06 -33.15
N ILE A 52 27.64 8.28 -31.86
CA ILE A 52 26.46 7.67 -31.24
C ILE A 52 25.24 8.43 -31.77
N GLU A 53 25.00 8.34 -33.08
CA GLU A 53 23.84 8.93 -33.75
C GLU A 53 22.63 8.03 -33.47
N LYS A 54 22.02 8.22 -32.30
CA LYS A 54 20.61 7.93 -32.05
C LYS A 54 20.17 8.70 -30.80
N ASN A 55 19.41 9.77 -31.03
CA ASN A 55 18.66 10.57 -30.04
C ASN A 55 19.52 11.38 -29.03
N ASP A 56 20.11 12.50 -29.46
CA ASP A 56 20.58 13.63 -28.62
C ASP A 56 21.71 13.38 -27.59
N LEU A 57 22.49 12.29 -27.72
CA LEU A 57 23.64 11.98 -26.85
C LEU A 57 24.97 12.10 -27.59
N CYS A 58 25.37 13.32 -27.94
CA CYS A 58 26.70 13.58 -28.51
C CYS A 58 27.75 13.57 -27.39
N LEU A 59 28.60 12.54 -27.35
CA LEU A 59 29.81 12.58 -26.54
C LEU A 59 30.80 13.58 -27.16
N GLU A 60 31.27 14.52 -26.35
CA GLU A 60 32.22 15.55 -26.77
C GLU A 60 33.58 15.34 -26.09
N ILE A 61 34.62 15.84 -26.75
CA ILE A 61 35.94 15.95 -26.15
C ILE A 61 35.93 17.17 -25.23
N ILE A 62 36.06 16.92 -23.94
CA ILE A 62 36.08 17.99 -22.92
C ILE A 62 37.50 18.55 -22.80
N GLY A 63 38.51 17.69 -22.86
CA GLY A 63 39.90 18.08 -22.65
C GLY A 63 40.91 16.98 -22.92
N THR A 64 42.18 17.31 -22.69
CA THR A 64 43.32 16.41 -22.84
C THR A 64 44.08 16.32 -21.51
N VAL A 65 44.76 15.21 -21.28
CA VAL A 65 45.65 14.96 -20.14
C VAL A 65 46.99 14.51 -20.71
N ASN A 66 48.09 15.03 -20.17
CA ASN A 66 49.48 14.73 -20.57
C ASN A 66 49.93 15.22 -21.97
N PHE A 67 49.04 15.83 -22.77
CA PHE A 67 49.41 16.49 -24.03
C PHE A 67 48.61 17.77 -24.29
N HIS A 68 49.22 18.70 -25.02
CA HIS A 68 48.60 19.96 -25.41
C HIS A 68 48.01 19.86 -26.82
N HIS A 69 46.73 20.23 -26.95
CA HIS A 69 46.03 20.38 -28.23
C HIS A 69 45.40 21.77 -28.29
N LEU A 70 45.54 22.49 -29.40
CA LEU A 70 45.14 23.91 -29.52
C LEU A 70 43.65 24.19 -29.26
N ASN A 71 42.79 23.18 -29.48
CA ASN A 71 41.33 23.33 -29.40
C ASN A 71 40.70 22.85 -28.09
N TYR A 72 41.47 22.21 -27.19
CA TYR A 72 40.93 21.54 -26.01
C TYR A 72 41.67 21.93 -24.74
N ARG A 73 40.95 21.94 -23.61
CA ARG A 73 41.52 22.29 -22.31
C ARG A 73 42.45 21.18 -21.81
N ASN A 74 43.65 21.53 -21.36
CA ASN A 74 44.58 20.59 -20.72
C ASN A 74 44.29 20.51 -19.21
N PHE A 75 43.86 19.34 -18.72
CA PHE A 75 43.66 19.09 -17.29
C PHE A 75 44.98 18.65 -16.65
N ARG A 76 45.48 19.46 -15.70
CA ARG A 76 46.63 19.10 -14.85
C ARG A 76 46.10 18.50 -13.55
N PHE A 77 46.78 17.48 -13.04
CA PHE A 77 46.47 16.88 -11.75
C PHE A 77 47.49 17.35 -10.72
N ASP A 78 47.02 17.54 -9.50
CA ASP A 78 47.83 17.96 -8.36
C ASP A 78 48.49 16.74 -7.70
N ASP A 79 49.82 16.72 -7.62
CA ASP A 79 50.60 15.54 -7.18
C ASP A 79 50.35 15.14 -5.72
N SER A 80 49.87 16.08 -4.87
CA SER A 80 49.58 15.78 -3.46
C SER A 80 48.16 15.24 -3.21
N THR A 81 47.20 15.59 -4.07
CA THR A 81 45.78 15.26 -3.88
C THR A 81 45.19 14.35 -4.96
N ASN A 82 45.91 14.14 -6.07
CA ASN A 82 45.42 13.49 -7.30
C ASN A 82 44.10 14.10 -7.80
N MET A 83 43.91 15.41 -7.62
CA MET A 83 42.70 16.10 -8.05
C MET A 83 42.99 16.98 -9.27
N PRO A 84 42.05 17.15 -10.20
CA PRO A 84 42.24 18.07 -11.32
C PRO A 84 42.32 19.51 -10.82
N VAL A 85 43.33 20.26 -11.28
CA VAL A 85 43.53 21.68 -10.97
C VAL A 85 42.50 22.51 -11.74
N MET A 86 41.66 23.22 -11.01
CA MET A 86 40.55 24.01 -11.57
C MET A 86 40.98 25.45 -11.85
N GLU A 87 40.40 26.08 -12.88
CA GLU A 87 40.56 27.53 -13.10
C GLU A 87 39.65 28.33 -12.13
N ALA A 88 39.95 29.61 -11.90
CA ALA A 88 39.23 30.46 -10.94
C ALA A 88 37.71 30.64 -11.21
N HIS A 89 37.23 30.21 -12.38
CA HIS A 89 35.82 30.28 -12.79
C HIS A 89 35.14 28.90 -12.80
N GLU A 90 35.76 27.87 -12.21
CA GLU A 90 35.28 26.50 -12.29
C GLU A 90 35.13 25.84 -10.93
N ASN A 91 34.03 25.09 -10.78
CA ASN A 91 33.72 24.36 -9.56
C ASN A 91 33.87 22.87 -9.81
N LEU A 92 34.67 22.20 -8.98
CA LEU A 92 34.81 20.75 -9.00
C LEU A 92 33.72 20.10 -8.17
N ILE A 93 32.96 19.19 -8.78
CA ILE A 93 31.95 18.39 -8.12
C ILE A 93 32.29 16.92 -8.32
N LEU A 94 32.76 16.25 -7.27
CA LEU A 94 33.06 14.83 -7.31
C LEU A 94 31.79 13.99 -7.16
N PHE A 95 31.64 12.93 -7.95
CA PHE A 95 30.55 11.97 -7.78
C PHE A 95 31.04 10.52 -7.85
N LYS A 96 30.39 9.63 -7.11
CA LYS A 96 30.58 8.18 -7.27
C LYS A 96 29.74 7.71 -8.45
N PRO A 97 30.31 7.06 -9.49
CA PRO A 97 29.53 6.57 -10.61
C PRO A 97 28.46 5.57 -10.13
N PRO A 98 27.18 5.80 -10.43
CA PRO A 98 26.11 4.95 -9.95
C PRO A 98 26.12 3.60 -10.66
N LEU A 99 25.96 2.51 -9.89
CA LEU A 99 25.85 1.16 -10.43
C LEU A 99 24.39 0.82 -10.74
N SER A 100 24.06 0.87 -12.03
CA SER A 100 22.72 0.60 -12.56
C SER A 100 22.23 -0.81 -12.17
N LYS A 101 23.11 -1.81 -12.26
CA LYS A 101 22.84 -3.22 -11.86
C LYS A 101 22.48 -3.38 -10.38
N LYS A 102 22.92 -2.46 -9.52
CA LYS A 102 22.61 -2.46 -8.08
C LYS A 102 21.43 -1.55 -7.71
N LEU A 103 20.77 -0.95 -8.69
CA LEU A 103 19.71 0.05 -8.52
C LEU A 103 20.20 1.33 -7.80
N GLU A 104 21.46 1.69 -7.98
CA GLU A 104 22.01 2.95 -7.50
C GLU A 104 21.79 4.03 -8.56
N TYR A 105 21.27 5.19 -8.18
CA TYR A 105 21.07 6.34 -9.08
C TYR A 105 20.87 7.63 -8.28
N TYR A 106 21.23 8.76 -8.89
CA TYR A 106 20.98 10.08 -8.33
C TYR A 106 19.64 10.61 -8.85
N SER A 107 18.80 11.10 -7.94
CA SER A 107 17.51 11.71 -8.29
C SER A 107 17.23 12.88 -7.37
N ILE A 108 16.79 13.99 -7.94
CA ILE A 108 16.39 15.20 -7.20
C ILE A 108 15.07 14.94 -6.46
N LYS A 109 14.14 14.21 -7.09
CA LYS A 109 12.85 13.84 -6.50
C LYS A 109 12.98 12.47 -5.81
N PRO A 110 12.36 12.29 -4.63
CA PRO A 110 12.35 11.00 -3.97
C PRO A 110 11.63 9.96 -4.84
N ILE A 111 12.11 8.71 -4.83
CA ILE A 111 11.38 7.62 -5.45
C ILE A 111 10.02 7.43 -4.73
N SER A 112 8.95 7.39 -5.51
CA SER A 112 7.63 7.02 -4.98
C SER A 112 7.63 5.54 -4.61
N VAL A 113 7.48 5.24 -3.32
CA VAL A 113 7.24 3.88 -2.84
C VAL A 113 5.79 3.55 -3.15
N ASP A 114 5.58 2.99 -4.33
CA ASP A 114 4.30 2.46 -4.78
C ASP A 114 4.50 0.99 -5.10
N ILE A 115 3.81 0.12 -4.37
CA ILE A 115 3.85 -1.34 -4.56
C ILE A 115 2.62 -1.84 -5.32
N PHE A 116 1.66 -0.95 -5.62
CA PHE A 116 0.41 -1.32 -6.26
C PHE A 116 0.54 -1.25 -7.77
N TRP A 117 -0.04 -2.22 -8.45
CA TRP A 117 -0.10 -2.27 -9.91
C TRP A 117 -1.29 -1.50 -10.49
N THR A 118 -1.92 -0.63 -9.69
CA THR A 118 -3.00 0.22 -10.17
C THR A 118 -2.47 1.13 -11.27
N VAL A 119 -3.30 1.37 -12.27
CA VAL A 119 -3.11 2.52 -13.14
C VAL A 119 -3.23 3.72 -12.21
N THR A 120 -2.10 4.27 -11.79
CA THR A 120 -2.10 5.64 -11.28
C THR A 120 -2.78 6.43 -12.38
N PRO A 121 -3.89 7.11 -12.12
CA PRO A 121 -4.47 7.95 -13.14
C PRO A 121 -3.52 9.12 -13.36
N GLN A 122 -2.54 8.91 -14.24
CA GLN A 122 -1.84 9.97 -14.94
C GLN A 122 -2.82 10.71 -15.88
N ASP A 123 -4.06 10.23 -16.00
CA ASP A 123 -5.18 10.89 -16.68
C ASP A 123 -6.19 11.60 -15.73
N VAL A 124 -6.08 11.50 -14.38
CA VAL A 124 -7.02 12.17 -13.44
C VAL A 124 -6.34 13.16 -12.50
N PHE A 125 -5.03 13.08 -12.35
CA PHE A 125 -4.26 14.27 -12.03
C PHE A 125 -3.55 14.68 -13.32
N PRO A 126 -4.12 15.60 -14.13
CA PRO A 126 -3.22 16.54 -14.77
C PRO A 126 -2.30 16.96 -13.64
N CYS A 127 -0.98 16.86 -13.87
CA CYS A 127 0.01 17.53 -13.04
C CYS A 127 -0.68 18.81 -12.62
N SER A 128 -1.01 18.97 -11.33
CA SER A 128 -1.61 20.20 -10.89
C SER A 128 -0.52 21.21 -11.22
N GLN A 129 -0.67 21.84 -12.38
CA GLN A 129 -0.66 23.26 -12.54
C GLN A 129 -1.60 23.76 -11.43
N THR A 130 -1.13 23.63 -10.18
CA THR A 130 -1.24 24.70 -9.24
C THR A 130 -0.81 25.88 -10.09
N SER A 131 -1.80 26.70 -10.44
CA SER A 131 -1.51 28.05 -10.91
C SER A 131 -0.34 28.50 -10.05
N PRO A 132 0.81 28.85 -10.66
CA PRO A 132 2.00 29.16 -9.89
C PRO A 132 1.54 30.12 -8.80
N ASN A 133 1.83 29.79 -7.53
CA ASN A 133 1.48 30.67 -6.44
C ASN A 133 1.94 32.07 -6.87
N LYS A 134 1.18 33.13 -6.61
CA LYS A 134 1.60 34.49 -7.02
C LYS A 134 3.07 34.80 -6.63
N LEU A 135 3.57 34.13 -5.58
CA LEU A 135 4.98 34.06 -5.18
C LEU A 135 5.93 33.38 -6.20
N ASP A 136 5.58 32.25 -6.82
CA ASP A 136 6.38 31.56 -7.85
C ASP A 136 6.51 32.35 -9.16
N LEU A 137 5.63 33.34 -9.39
CA LEU A 137 5.75 34.30 -10.49
C LEU A 137 6.74 35.43 -10.17
N HIS A 138 7.03 35.69 -8.90
CA HIS A 138 7.98 36.72 -8.46
C HIS A 138 9.42 36.21 -8.31
N PHE A 139 9.62 34.89 -8.20
CA PHE A 139 10.95 34.27 -8.22
C PHE A 139 11.27 33.74 -9.63
N GLY A 140 12.41 34.13 -10.19
CA GLY A 140 12.82 33.78 -11.56
C GLY A 140 12.71 32.27 -11.89
N ARG A 141 12.23 32.00 -13.12
CA ARG A 141 11.82 30.72 -13.72
C ARG A 141 12.73 29.46 -13.52
N PRO A 142 12.14 28.24 -13.69
CA PRO A 142 12.68 26.90 -13.42
C PRO A 142 13.62 26.35 -14.51
N MET A 143 14.61 27.13 -14.94
CA MET A 143 15.58 26.69 -15.95
C MET A 143 16.73 25.90 -15.30
N ARG A 144 17.28 26.39 -14.19
CA ARG A 144 18.36 25.72 -13.43
C ARG A 144 17.96 24.34 -12.88
N ALA A 145 16.69 24.14 -12.53
CA ALA A 145 16.19 22.84 -12.04
C ALA A 145 16.15 21.78 -13.16
N ARG A 146 15.85 22.19 -14.40
CA ARG A 146 15.91 21.32 -15.59
C ARG A 146 17.35 21.00 -15.97
N ASP A 147 18.26 21.96 -15.85
CA ASP A 147 19.70 21.74 -16.12
C ASP A 147 20.29 20.69 -15.17
N LEU A 148 19.96 20.77 -13.87
CA LEU A 148 20.41 19.77 -12.89
C LEU A 148 19.76 18.40 -13.10
N GLU A 149 18.47 18.33 -13.46
CA GLU A 149 17.78 17.07 -13.79
C GLU A 149 18.42 16.39 -15.01
N ASN A 150 18.79 17.19 -16.02
CA ASN A 150 19.56 16.74 -17.17
C ASN A 150 20.95 16.25 -16.76
N VAL A 151 21.69 16.97 -15.91
CA VAL A 151 22.99 16.49 -15.40
C VAL A 151 22.85 15.15 -14.68
N MET A 152 21.86 14.98 -13.79
CA MET A 152 21.63 13.71 -13.09
C MET A 152 21.35 12.57 -14.06
N LYS A 153 20.61 12.85 -15.14
CA LYS A 153 20.34 11.88 -16.22
C LYS A 153 21.65 11.39 -16.87
N PHE A 154 22.59 12.29 -17.19
CA PHE A 154 23.88 11.88 -17.76
C PHE A 154 24.79 11.20 -16.75
N ILE A 155 24.80 11.63 -15.48
CA ILE A 155 25.52 10.95 -14.39
C ILE A 155 25.01 9.52 -14.22
N ASN A 156 23.70 9.28 -14.29
CA ASN A 156 23.13 7.94 -14.20
C ASN A 156 23.41 7.06 -15.45
N LEU A 157 23.80 7.67 -16.57
CA LEU A 157 24.16 7.00 -17.82
C LEU A 157 25.67 6.67 -17.93
N THR A 158 26.50 7.02 -16.95
CA THR A 158 27.96 6.86 -17.03
C THR A 158 28.38 5.40 -17.25
N GLU A 159 27.83 4.45 -16.50
CA GLU A 159 28.19 3.02 -16.64
C GLU A 159 27.78 2.46 -18.02
N TYR A 160 26.60 2.84 -18.51
CA TYR A 160 26.11 2.44 -19.82
C TYR A 160 27.00 2.99 -20.95
N THR A 161 27.36 4.26 -20.86
CA THR A 161 28.21 4.94 -21.85
C THR A 161 29.62 4.37 -21.86
N ARG A 162 30.21 4.10 -20.68
CA ARG A 162 31.50 3.38 -20.56
C ARG A 162 31.45 1.99 -21.17
N TYR A 163 30.41 1.20 -20.88
CA TYR A 163 30.24 -0.14 -21.46
C TYR A 163 30.19 -0.09 -23.00
N LYS A 164 29.45 0.87 -23.56
CA LYS A 164 29.36 1.05 -25.01
C LYS A 164 30.67 1.51 -25.65
N LEU A 165 31.44 2.36 -24.95
CA LEU A 165 32.77 2.80 -25.40
C LEU A 165 33.78 1.65 -25.41
N LEU A 166 33.82 0.83 -24.35
CA LEU A 166 34.72 -0.33 -24.24
C LEU A 166 34.40 -1.44 -25.25
N ASN A 167 33.11 -1.70 -25.49
CA ASN A 167 32.67 -2.77 -26.41
C ASN A 167 32.81 -2.44 -27.89
N SER A 168 33.07 -1.18 -28.27
CA SER A 168 33.42 -0.83 -29.65
C SER A 168 34.72 -1.48 -30.13
N HIS A 169 35.48 -2.14 -29.25
CA HIS A 169 36.80 -2.71 -29.54
C HIS A 169 36.89 -4.25 -29.52
N ASN A 170 35.88 -5.00 -29.03
CA ASN A 170 35.98 -6.46 -28.82
C ASN A 170 34.87 -7.26 -29.53
N ASP A 171 35.07 -7.59 -30.81
CA ASP A 171 34.09 -8.36 -31.62
C ASP A 171 34.04 -9.87 -31.30
N LYS A 172 35.07 -10.46 -30.66
CA LYS A 172 35.22 -11.93 -30.57
C LYS A 172 34.61 -12.57 -29.31
N SER A 173 34.41 -11.84 -28.21
CA SER A 173 33.75 -12.34 -27.00
C SER A 173 32.22 -12.32 -27.07
N PHE A 174 31.67 -11.76 -28.14
CA PHE A 174 30.22 -11.56 -28.34
C PHE A 174 29.49 -12.89 -28.61
N PHE A 175 30.07 -13.78 -29.43
CA PHE A 175 29.35 -14.98 -29.91
C PHE A 175 28.93 -15.98 -28.80
N TYR A 176 29.77 -16.21 -27.78
CA TYR A 176 29.45 -17.16 -26.71
C TYR A 176 28.54 -16.57 -25.62
N ALA A 177 28.68 -15.27 -25.31
CA ALA A 177 27.84 -14.61 -24.31
C ALA A 177 26.42 -14.34 -24.85
N ASP A 178 26.30 -13.93 -26.12
CA ASP A 178 24.99 -13.71 -26.75
C ASP A 178 24.23 -15.01 -26.94
N THR A 179 24.89 -16.11 -27.35
CA THR A 179 24.22 -17.40 -27.55
C THR A 179 23.63 -17.95 -26.25
N ILE A 180 24.37 -17.87 -25.13
CA ILE A 180 23.87 -18.26 -23.81
C ILE A 180 22.74 -17.33 -23.35
N GLY A 181 22.87 -16.01 -23.57
CA GLY A 181 21.83 -15.04 -23.26
C GLY A 181 20.53 -15.27 -24.04
N HIS A 182 20.65 -15.58 -25.33
CA HIS A 182 19.53 -15.95 -26.19
C HIS A 182 18.86 -17.25 -25.74
N PHE A 183 19.64 -18.27 -25.35
CA PHE A 183 19.10 -19.51 -24.81
C PHE A 183 18.30 -19.29 -23.52
N ILE A 184 18.85 -18.52 -22.56
CA ILE A 184 18.16 -18.19 -21.30
C ILE A 184 16.87 -17.39 -21.56
N ASN A 185 16.92 -16.41 -22.47
CA ASN A 185 15.75 -15.62 -22.84
C ASN A 185 14.69 -16.46 -23.56
N TRP A 186 15.10 -17.36 -24.46
CA TRP A 186 14.19 -18.30 -25.12
C TRP A 186 13.55 -19.24 -24.09
N PHE A 187 14.34 -19.88 -23.23
CA PHE A 187 13.86 -20.77 -22.19
C PHE A 187 12.88 -20.07 -21.24
N GLY A 188 13.21 -18.84 -20.79
CA GLY A 188 12.31 -18.02 -19.98
C GLY A 188 11.01 -17.67 -20.72
N SER A 189 11.06 -17.42 -22.03
CA SER A 189 9.86 -17.15 -22.83
C SER A 189 8.97 -18.39 -23.00
N VAL A 190 9.55 -19.58 -23.10
CA VAL A 190 8.83 -20.86 -23.15
C VAL A 190 8.12 -21.11 -21.83
N ILE A 191 8.81 -20.93 -20.69
CA ILE A 191 8.18 -21.07 -19.36
C ILE A 191 7.03 -20.08 -19.20
N LEU A 192 7.22 -18.83 -19.61
CA LEU A 192 6.17 -17.81 -19.54
C LEU A 192 4.96 -18.19 -20.42
N ALA A 193 5.20 -18.69 -21.64
CA ALA A 193 4.15 -19.15 -22.54
C ALA A 193 3.38 -20.35 -21.94
N LEU A 194 4.08 -21.33 -21.35
CA LEU A 194 3.47 -22.46 -20.66
C LEU A 194 2.62 -22.01 -19.47
N TYR A 195 3.09 -21.04 -18.68
CA TYR A 195 2.32 -20.48 -17.57
C TYR A 195 1.06 -19.75 -18.07
N CYS A 196 1.18 -18.94 -19.12
CA CYS A 196 0.04 -18.24 -19.72
C CYS A 196 -0.98 -19.22 -20.33
N ALA A 197 -0.52 -20.33 -20.90
CA ALA A 197 -1.41 -21.34 -21.47
C ALA A 197 -2.15 -22.18 -20.42
N THR A 198 -1.55 -22.41 -19.24
CA THR A 198 -2.08 -23.35 -18.23
C THR A 198 -2.66 -22.64 -16.99
N PHE A 199 -1.84 -21.92 -16.23
CA PHE A 199 -2.22 -21.35 -14.94
C PHE A 199 -3.06 -20.08 -15.05
N GLN A 200 -2.75 -19.20 -16.01
CA GLN A 200 -3.45 -17.93 -16.19
C GLN A 200 -4.96 -18.08 -16.48
N PRO A 201 -5.43 -19.01 -17.36
CA PRO A 201 -6.86 -19.21 -17.60
C PRO A 201 -7.57 -19.84 -16.40
N ILE A 202 -6.91 -20.73 -15.64
CA ILE A 202 -7.46 -21.30 -14.41
C ILE A 202 -7.71 -20.19 -13.39
N CYS A 203 -6.72 -19.32 -13.17
CA CYS A 203 -6.87 -18.17 -12.27
C CYS A 203 -8.00 -17.24 -12.74
N LYS A 204 -8.12 -16.98 -14.05
CA LYS A 204 -9.22 -16.17 -14.59
C LYS A 204 -10.58 -16.80 -14.31
N LYS A 205 -10.75 -18.11 -14.52
CA LYS A 205 -12.01 -18.83 -14.20
C LYS A 205 -12.36 -18.73 -12.72
N ILE A 206 -11.38 -18.95 -11.84
CA ILE A 206 -11.56 -18.80 -10.38
C ILE A 206 -12.01 -17.39 -10.03
N ILE A 207 -11.35 -16.36 -10.57
CA ILE A 207 -11.73 -14.97 -10.34
C ILE A 207 -13.17 -14.73 -10.80
N THR A 208 -13.55 -15.17 -12.00
CA THR A 208 -14.91 -14.96 -12.53
C THR A 208 -15.98 -15.60 -11.67
N ILE A 209 -15.73 -16.81 -11.13
CA ILE A 209 -16.65 -17.51 -10.23
C ILE A 209 -16.81 -16.72 -8.91
N LEU A 210 -15.70 -16.25 -8.34
CA LEU A 210 -15.70 -15.52 -7.06
C LEU A 210 -16.25 -14.09 -7.17
N THR A 211 -16.19 -13.49 -8.37
CA THR A 211 -16.78 -12.18 -8.65
C THR A 211 -18.25 -12.26 -9.06
N TYR A 212 -18.82 -13.46 -9.18
CA TYR A 212 -20.22 -13.60 -9.60
C TYR A 212 -21.15 -12.87 -8.61
N PRO A 213 -22.04 -11.98 -9.10
CA PRO A 213 -22.96 -11.24 -8.25
C PRO A 213 -24.07 -12.20 -7.77
N LEU A 214 -24.17 -12.36 -6.44
CA LEU A 214 -25.19 -13.21 -5.83
C LEU A 214 -26.53 -12.48 -5.63
N TRP A 215 -26.47 -11.20 -5.28
CA TRP A 215 -27.67 -10.41 -5.01
C TRP A 215 -27.51 -8.95 -5.44
N PHE A 216 -28.57 -8.43 -6.07
CA PHE A 216 -28.73 -7.01 -6.41
C PHE A 216 -29.67 -6.38 -5.39
N GLY A 217 -29.14 -5.48 -4.56
CA GLY A 217 -29.98 -4.64 -3.71
C GLY A 217 -30.65 -3.54 -4.53
N PRO A 218 -31.99 -3.50 -4.63
CA PRO A 218 -32.69 -2.55 -5.50
C PRO A 218 -32.50 -1.09 -5.09
N GLU A 219 -32.18 -0.82 -3.82
CA GLU A 219 -32.03 0.55 -3.30
C GLU A 219 -30.57 0.99 -3.06
N THR A 220 -29.64 0.07 -2.85
CA THR A 220 -28.29 0.42 -2.37
C THR A 220 -27.22 0.51 -3.46
N LYS A 221 -27.51 0.23 -4.74
CA LYS A 221 -26.52 0.22 -5.86
C LYS A 221 -25.23 -0.56 -5.53
N ILE A 222 -25.30 -1.53 -4.63
CA ILE A 222 -24.14 -2.29 -4.13
C ILE A 222 -24.34 -3.76 -4.50
N TYR A 223 -23.36 -4.34 -5.18
CA TYR A 223 -23.36 -5.75 -5.53
C TYR A 223 -22.68 -6.57 -4.42
N VAL A 224 -23.32 -7.66 -4.01
CA VAL A 224 -22.71 -8.68 -3.13
C VAL A 224 -22.16 -9.77 -4.02
N THR A 225 -20.83 -9.95 -4.00
CA THR A 225 -20.15 -11.05 -4.70
C THR A 225 -19.93 -12.23 -3.76
N LEU A 226 -19.70 -13.41 -4.33
CA LEU A 226 -19.31 -14.58 -3.54
C LEU A 226 -18.06 -14.30 -2.69
N SER A 227 -17.09 -13.54 -3.22
CA SER A 227 -15.90 -13.10 -2.47
C SER A 227 -16.21 -12.18 -1.27
N THR A 228 -17.33 -11.47 -1.26
CA THR A 228 -17.68 -10.59 -0.13
C THR A 228 -18.34 -11.36 1.03
N CYS A 229 -18.82 -12.58 0.80
CA CYS A 229 -19.47 -13.40 1.82
C CYS A 229 -18.48 -13.97 2.85
N SER A 230 -17.30 -14.42 2.41
CA SER A 230 -16.30 -15.08 3.27
C SER A 230 -14.91 -14.46 3.09
N PHE A 231 -14.14 -14.36 4.17
CA PHE A 231 -12.76 -13.91 4.15
C PHE A 231 -11.85 -14.89 3.41
N VAL A 232 -12.08 -16.20 3.53
CA VAL A 232 -11.33 -17.22 2.77
C VAL A 232 -11.54 -17.04 1.26
N LEU A 233 -12.79 -16.87 0.82
CA LEU A 233 -13.11 -16.67 -0.59
C LEU A 233 -12.53 -15.34 -1.12
N HIS A 234 -12.54 -14.30 -0.29
CA HIS A 234 -11.90 -13.04 -0.59
C HIS A 234 -10.37 -13.20 -0.78
N GLN A 235 -9.69 -13.85 0.16
CA GLN A 235 -8.25 -14.07 0.10
C GLN A 235 -7.87 -14.98 -1.08
N LEU A 236 -8.70 -15.96 -1.43
CA LEU A 236 -8.52 -16.81 -2.60
C LEU A 236 -8.59 -15.99 -3.90
N LYS A 237 -9.60 -15.12 -4.02
CA LYS A 237 -9.72 -14.19 -5.14
C LYS A 237 -8.50 -13.28 -5.24
N PHE A 238 -8.01 -12.75 -4.13
CA PHE A 238 -6.83 -11.89 -4.08
C PHE A 238 -5.58 -12.63 -4.61
N ARG A 239 -5.33 -13.86 -4.13
CA ARG A 239 -4.21 -14.69 -4.60
C ARG A 239 -4.36 -15.08 -6.08
N ALA A 240 -5.56 -15.42 -6.53
CA ALA A 240 -5.81 -15.70 -7.93
C ALA A 240 -5.57 -14.48 -8.83
N LYS A 241 -5.96 -13.27 -8.39
CA LYS A 241 -5.65 -12.00 -9.09
C LYS A 241 -4.12 -11.78 -9.19
N GLN A 242 -3.38 -11.99 -8.11
CA GLN A 242 -1.92 -11.86 -8.12
C GLN A 242 -1.26 -12.82 -9.12
N LEU A 243 -1.65 -14.10 -9.10
CA LEU A 243 -1.11 -15.11 -10.02
C LEU A 243 -1.53 -14.87 -11.48
N HIS A 244 -2.74 -14.36 -11.71
CA HIS A 244 -3.22 -14.00 -13.04
C HIS A 244 -2.43 -12.85 -13.67
N HIS A 245 -2.07 -11.83 -12.88
CA HIS A 245 -1.34 -10.66 -13.36
C HIS A 245 0.19 -10.84 -13.40
N LEU A 246 0.74 -11.83 -12.68
CA LEU A 246 2.18 -12.06 -12.57
C LEU A 246 2.93 -12.13 -13.93
N PRO A 247 2.42 -12.82 -14.98
CA PRO A 247 3.08 -12.85 -16.29
C PRO A 247 3.19 -11.48 -16.94
N ASN A 248 2.11 -10.70 -16.87
CA ASN A 248 2.07 -9.36 -17.43
C ASN A 248 3.02 -8.42 -16.68
N GLN A 249 3.12 -8.57 -15.36
CA GLN A 249 4.08 -7.83 -14.53
C GLN A 249 5.53 -8.21 -14.86
N PHE A 250 5.80 -9.49 -15.07
CA PHE A 250 7.13 -9.96 -15.49
C PHE A 250 7.50 -9.45 -16.89
N GLN A 251 6.54 -9.45 -17.83
CA GLN A 251 6.76 -8.89 -19.16
C GLN A 251 7.02 -7.38 -19.10
N ARG A 252 6.30 -6.64 -18.24
CA ARG A 252 6.58 -5.22 -17.98
C ARG A 252 8.00 -5.01 -17.44
N LEU A 253 8.43 -5.79 -16.44
CA LEU A 253 9.81 -5.75 -15.93
C LEU A 253 10.85 -6.04 -17.03
N ARG A 254 10.60 -7.05 -17.87
CA ARG A 254 11.52 -7.39 -18.96
C ARG A 254 11.58 -6.26 -19.99
N ASN A 255 10.43 -5.72 -20.38
CA ASN A 255 10.36 -4.58 -21.29
C ASN A 255 11.02 -3.35 -20.68
N SER A 256 10.83 -3.06 -19.39
CA SER A 256 11.49 -1.93 -18.75
C SER A 256 12.98 -2.14 -18.66
N ASN A 257 13.53 -3.33 -18.49
CA ASN A 257 14.98 -3.51 -18.60
C ASN A 257 15.52 -3.09 -19.98
N TYR A 258 14.83 -3.43 -21.07
CA TYR A 258 15.19 -2.99 -22.44
C TYR A 258 14.90 -1.51 -22.69
N GLU A 259 13.81 -0.98 -22.14
CA GLU A 259 13.39 0.41 -22.28
C GLU A 259 14.16 1.34 -21.34
N THR A 260 14.74 0.87 -20.23
CA THR A 260 15.54 1.67 -19.29
C THR A 260 16.69 2.35 -20.05
N GLU A 261 17.27 1.65 -21.01
CA GLU A 261 18.31 2.17 -21.91
C GLU A 261 17.80 3.30 -22.82
N ARG A 262 16.50 3.35 -23.16
CA ARG A 262 15.89 4.40 -24.01
C ARG A 262 15.15 5.47 -23.22
N LEU A 263 14.57 5.14 -22.06
CA LEU A 263 13.79 6.01 -21.18
C LEU A 263 14.71 6.89 -20.32
N LEU A 264 15.88 6.37 -19.92
CA LEU A 264 16.98 7.20 -19.41
C LEU A 264 17.33 8.31 -20.41
N ILE A 265 17.27 8.03 -21.70
CA ILE A 265 17.58 8.99 -22.78
C ILE A 265 16.40 9.94 -23.04
N LYS A 266 15.16 9.51 -22.80
CA LYS A 266 13.94 10.33 -23.03
C LYS A 266 13.46 11.13 -21.80
N GLY A 267 14.12 11.01 -20.64
CA GLY A 267 13.81 11.80 -19.45
C GLY A 267 12.52 11.38 -18.72
N THR A 268 11.93 10.25 -19.11
CA THR A 268 10.76 9.67 -18.45
C THR A 268 11.21 8.83 -17.26
N ARG A 269 10.55 9.04 -16.11
CA ARG A 269 10.81 8.45 -14.79
C ARG A 269 11.42 7.04 -14.87
N PHE A 270 12.61 6.92 -14.28
CA PHE A 270 13.42 5.72 -14.21
C PHE A 270 12.64 4.50 -13.65
N SER A 271 12.95 3.32 -14.18
CA SER A 271 12.33 1.97 -14.02
C SER A 271 12.44 1.22 -12.66
N PRO A 272 13.17 1.66 -11.62
CA PRO A 272 13.26 0.89 -10.36
C PRO A 272 11.93 0.65 -9.67
N SER A 273 10.91 1.48 -9.94
CA SER A 273 9.57 1.25 -9.41
C SER A 273 8.96 -0.07 -9.88
N GLU A 274 9.18 -0.48 -11.15
CA GLU A 274 8.64 -1.73 -11.66
C GLU A 274 9.36 -2.95 -11.06
N TYR A 275 10.69 -2.85 -10.93
CA TYR A 275 11.49 -3.84 -10.21
C TYR A 275 10.96 -4.00 -8.78
N ILE A 276 10.82 -2.88 -8.04
CA ILE A 276 10.33 -2.89 -6.66
C ILE A 276 8.93 -3.51 -6.60
N LYS A 277 7.99 -3.11 -7.48
CA LYS A 277 6.62 -3.65 -7.51
C LYS A 277 6.58 -5.16 -7.76
N PHE A 278 7.31 -5.63 -8.78
CA PHE A 278 7.34 -7.03 -9.17
C PHE A 278 7.94 -7.91 -8.08
N TYR A 279 9.15 -7.57 -7.63
CA TYR A 279 9.79 -8.35 -6.58
C TYR A 279 9.02 -8.25 -5.26
N ASN A 280 8.37 -7.12 -4.94
CA ASN A 280 7.54 -7.04 -3.74
C ASN A 280 6.37 -8.02 -3.79
N THR A 281 5.69 -8.12 -4.94
CA THR A 281 4.61 -9.09 -5.15
C THR A 281 5.13 -10.52 -5.03
N LEU A 282 6.26 -10.82 -5.67
CA LEU A 282 6.88 -12.16 -5.61
C LEU A 282 7.29 -12.55 -4.18
N TRP A 283 7.96 -11.66 -3.45
CA TRP A 283 8.41 -11.91 -2.07
C TRP A 283 7.24 -12.04 -1.10
N LEU A 284 6.17 -11.26 -1.26
CA LEU A 284 4.97 -11.41 -0.45
C LEU A 284 4.31 -12.78 -0.66
N ILE A 285 4.18 -13.24 -1.91
CA ILE A 285 3.62 -14.55 -2.22
C ILE A 285 4.52 -15.67 -1.67
N LEU A 286 5.82 -15.60 -1.94
CA LEU A 286 6.78 -16.63 -1.53
C LEU A 286 6.83 -16.77 0.00
N ASN A 287 6.98 -15.66 0.71
CA ASN A 287 7.06 -15.68 2.17
C ASN A 287 5.75 -16.18 2.80
N ASP A 288 4.60 -15.78 2.27
CA ASP A 288 3.30 -16.26 2.77
C ASP A 288 3.10 -17.76 2.54
N LEU A 289 3.50 -18.29 1.38
CA LEU A 289 3.45 -19.73 1.09
C LEU A 289 4.41 -20.53 1.97
N LEU A 290 5.66 -20.05 2.14
CA LEU A 290 6.63 -20.69 3.02
C LEU A 290 6.14 -20.73 4.47
N MET A 291 5.65 -19.61 4.99
CA MET A 291 5.04 -19.55 6.32
C MET A 291 3.79 -20.44 6.41
N GLY A 292 2.98 -20.51 5.36
CA GLY A 292 1.83 -21.40 5.28
C GLY A 292 2.21 -22.89 5.35
N ILE A 293 3.25 -23.31 4.64
CA ILE A 293 3.75 -24.71 4.71
C ILE A 293 4.20 -25.03 6.13
N VAL A 294 5.04 -24.18 6.74
CA VAL A 294 5.49 -24.35 8.13
C VAL A 294 4.30 -24.43 9.08
N MET A 295 3.35 -23.50 8.97
CA MET A 295 2.18 -23.44 9.82
C MET A 295 1.24 -24.64 9.62
N SER A 296 1.08 -25.12 8.39
CA SER A 296 0.25 -26.31 8.10
C SER A 296 0.81 -27.58 8.74
N ASN A 297 2.14 -27.70 8.82
CA ASN A 297 2.79 -28.82 9.52
C ASN A 297 2.56 -28.72 11.04
N ILE A 298 2.59 -27.50 11.60
CA ILE A 298 2.27 -27.25 13.01
C ILE A 298 0.80 -27.61 13.28
N LEU A 299 -0.14 -27.16 12.44
CA LEU A 299 -1.57 -27.48 12.56
C LEU A 299 -1.81 -28.99 12.50
N SER A 300 -1.15 -29.68 11.57
CA SER A 300 -1.25 -31.15 11.43
C SER A 300 -0.72 -31.87 12.66
N LYS A 301 0.41 -31.42 13.21
CA LYS A 301 1.03 -32.00 14.41
C LYS A 301 0.16 -31.86 15.65
N TYR A 302 -0.47 -30.70 15.84
CA TYR A 302 -1.30 -30.40 17.01
C TYR A 302 -2.81 -30.53 16.75
N HIS A 303 -3.19 -31.27 15.70
CA HIS A 303 -4.58 -31.39 15.24
C HIS A 303 -5.57 -31.72 16.37
N ASN A 304 -5.29 -32.75 17.16
CA ASN A 304 -6.19 -33.18 18.24
C ASN A 304 -6.35 -32.12 19.34
N VAL A 305 -5.26 -31.42 19.68
CA VAL A 305 -5.26 -30.34 20.68
C VAL A 305 -6.05 -29.15 20.17
N LEU A 306 -5.90 -28.79 18.89
CA LEU A 306 -6.66 -27.70 18.27
C LEU A 306 -8.16 -28.01 18.21
N VAL A 307 -8.53 -29.25 17.88
CA VAL A 307 -9.93 -29.71 17.88
C VAL A 307 -10.55 -29.57 19.27
N GLN A 308 -9.87 -30.08 20.30
CA GLN A 308 -10.34 -29.97 21.68
C GLN A 308 -10.40 -28.52 22.14
N GLY A 309 -9.35 -27.73 21.86
CA GLY A 309 -9.28 -26.31 22.20
C GLY A 309 -10.41 -25.50 21.57
N MET A 310 -10.71 -25.72 20.29
CA MET A 310 -11.80 -25.05 19.60
C MET A 310 -13.15 -25.37 20.26
N ASN A 311 -13.42 -26.65 20.53
CA ASN A 311 -14.68 -27.06 21.17
C ASN A 311 -14.84 -26.48 22.58
N VAL A 312 -13.77 -26.47 23.38
CA VAL A 312 -13.77 -25.87 24.73
C VAL A 312 -13.99 -24.36 24.68
N LEU A 313 -13.34 -23.66 23.74
CA LEU A 313 -13.49 -22.21 23.59
C LEU A 313 -14.91 -21.82 23.17
N VAL A 314 -15.51 -22.57 22.24
CA VAL A 314 -16.90 -22.34 21.79
C VAL A 314 -17.87 -22.56 22.94
N LEU A 315 -17.76 -23.67 23.68
CA LEU A 315 -18.61 -23.93 24.84
C LEU A 315 -18.48 -22.85 25.91
N LYS A 316 -17.25 -22.46 26.24
CA LYS A 316 -17.00 -21.41 27.24
C LYS A 316 -17.56 -20.06 26.83
N PHE A 317 -17.53 -19.74 25.54
CA PHE A 317 -18.12 -18.52 25.01
C PHE A 317 -19.64 -18.53 25.18
N GLU A 318 -20.31 -19.63 24.82
CA GLU A 318 -21.76 -19.79 25.01
C GLU A 318 -22.16 -19.76 26.49
N ASP A 319 -21.43 -20.48 27.36
CA ASP A 319 -21.68 -20.47 28.81
C ASP A 319 -21.56 -19.06 29.40
N SER A 320 -20.62 -18.26 28.90
CA SER A 320 -20.43 -16.87 29.32
C SER A 320 -21.60 -15.98 28.88
N LEU A 321 -22.14 -16.20 27.68
CA LEU A 321 -23.33 -15.49 27.20
C LEU A 321 -24.58 -15.89 27.98
N LEU A 322 -24.76 -17.17 28.26
CA LEU A 322 -25.87 -17.66 29.09
C LEU A 322 -25.81 -17.08 30.50
N TYR A 323 -24.61 -17.05 31.10
CA TYR A 323 -24.40 -16.41 32.39
C TYR A 323 -24.74 -14.92 32.36
N LEU A 324 -24.30 -14.20 31.33
CA LEU A 324 -24.61 -12.78 31.14
C LEU A 324 -26.13 -12.53 31.08
N ILE A 325 -26.86 -13.35 30.32
CA ILE A 325 -28.32 -13.22 30.20
C ILE A 325 -29.00 -13.48 31.55
N LYS A 326 -28.62 -14.55 32.26
CA LYS A 326 -29.16 -14.85 33.61
C LYS A 326 -28.82 -13.76 34.63
N TRP A 327 -27.63 -13.17 34.52
CA TRP A 327 -27.22 -12.05 35.36
C TRP A 327 -28.07 -10.80 35.08
N LEU A 328 -28.42 -10.53 33.82
CA LEU A 328 -29.33 -9.44 33.44
C LEU A 328 -30.78 -9.66 33.89
N MET A 329 -31.27 -10.91 33.94
CA MET A 329 -32.61 -11.25 34.44
C MET A 329 -32.78 -11.07 35.97
N SER A 330 -31.67 -11.10 36.72
CA SER A 330 -31.70 -11.00 38.18
C SER A 330 -31.50 -9.56 38.65
N PHE A 331 -30.29 -9.19 39.08
CA PHE A 331 -29.98 -7.85 39.59
C PHE A 331 -28.57 -7.42 39.13
N PRO A 332 -28.40 -6.99 37.88
CA PRO A 332 -27.09 -6.60 37.38
C PRO A 332 -26.55 -5.39 38.15
N GLY A 333 -25.40 -5.56 38.81
CA GLY A 333 -24.72 -4.49 39.56
C GLY A 333 -25.53 -3.91 40.73
N GLY A 334 -26.53 -4.64 41.24
CA GLY A 334 -27.43 -4.17 42.30
C GLY A 334 -28.55 -3.23 41.84
N PHE A 335 -28.68 -2.99 40.54
CA PHE A 335 -29.81 -2.23 40.00
C PHE A 335 -31.04 -3.11 39.87
N LYS A 336 -32.15 -2.68 40.47
CA LYS A 336 -33.46 -3.33 40.32
C LYS A 336 -34.05 -2.96 38.96
N LEU A 337 -33.93 -3.89 38.01
CA LEU A 337 -34.58 -3.80 36.71
C LEU A 337 -36.06 -4.16 36.83
N ASN A 338 -36.83 -3.85 35.79
CA ASN A 338 -38.19 -4.37 35.67
C ASN A 338 -38.14 -5.89 35.41
N ASN A 339 -38.65 -6.68 36.36
CA ASN A 339 -38.57 -8.14 36.35
C ASN A 339 -39.27 -8.74 35.11
N GLU A 340 -40.51 -8.35 34.84
CA GLU A 340 -41.31 -8.90 33.73
C GLU A 340 -40.62 -8.68 32.38
N LEU A 341 -40.10 -7.47 32.14
CA LEU A 341 -39.40 -7.17 30.89
C LEU A 341 -38.04 -7.87 30.81
N ALA A 342 -37.32 -7.97 31.93
CA ALA A 342 -36.04 -8.66 31.97
C ALA A 342 -36.20 -10.16 31.73
N GLU A 343 -37.25 -10.77 32.29
CA GLU A 343 -37.63 -12.17 32.08
C GLU A 343 -37.99 -12.41 30.62
N PHE A 344 -38.87 -11.58 30.04
CA PHE A 344 -39.24 -11.67 28.63
C PHE A 344 -38.03 -11.59 27.68
N PHE A 345 -37.14 -10.62 27.85
CA PHE A 345 -35.92 -10.54 27.02
C PHE A 345 -34.97 -11.71 27.29
N GLY A 346 -34.83 -12.11 28.54
CA GLY A 346 -34.00 -13.24 28.94
C GLY A 346 -34.43 -14.51 28.23
N GLU A 347 -35.71 -14.88 28.32
CA GLU A 347 -36.28 -16.05 27.65
C GLU A 347 -36.12 -15.98 26.14
N LEU A 348 -36.40 -14.83 25.53
CA LEU A 348 -36.22 -14.62 24.09
C LEU A 348 -34.77 -14.88 23.66
N PHE A 349 -33.79 -14.30 24.35
CA PHE A 349 -32.38 -14.46 23.99
C PHE A 349 -31.86 -15.87 24.31
N MET A 350 -32.30 -16.48 25.41
CA MET A 350 -31.99 -17.89 25.71
C MET A 350 -32.53 -18.83 24.64
N TRP A 351 -33.76 -18.63 24.17
CA TRP A 351 -34.34 -19.45 23.09
C TRP A 351 -33.50 -19.39 21.80
N VAL A 352 -33.02 -18.20 21.43
CA VAL A 352 -32.13 -18.05 20.27
C VAL A 352 -30.76 -18.67 20.52
N LEU A 353 -30.24 -18.61 21.75
CA LEU A 353 -28.97 -19.24 22.14
C LEU A 353 -29.08 -20.76 22.02
N ASP A 354 -30.13 -21.36 22.58
CA ASP A 354 -30.40 -22.80 22.51
C ASP A 354 -30.55 -23.26 21.05
N PHE A 355 -31.30 -22.51 20.24
CA PHE A 355 -31.41 -22.76 18.81
C PHE A 355 -30.04 -22.71 18.12
N TRP A 356 -29.24 -21.68 18.37
CA TRP A 356 -27.93 -21.53 17.74
C TRP A 356 -26.97 -22.66 18.14
N ASN A 357 -27.00 -23.04 19.42
CA ASN A 357 -26.17 -24.10 19.98
C ASN A 357 -26.51 -25.46 19.34
N GLU A 358 -27.79 -25.86 19.35
CA GLU A 358 -28.22 -27.16 18.83
C GLU A 358 -28.01 -27.32 17.32
N TYR A 359 -28.32 -26.28 16.53
CA TYR A 359 -28.28 -26.42 15.07
C TYR A 359 -26.95 -26.03 14.44
N VAL A 360 -26.28 -24.97 14.93
CA VAL A 360 -25.07 -24.44 14.28
C VAL A 360 -23.81 -24.89 15.01
N LEU A 361 -23.69 -24.61 16.30
CA LEU A 361 -22.45 -24.86 17.03
C LEU A 361 -22.19 -26.36 17.23
N ARG A 362 -23.21 -27.14 17.57
CA ARG A 362 -23.08 -28.59 17.70
C ARG A 362 -22.67 -29.24 16.38
N THR A 363 -23.22 -28.79 15.25
CA THR A 363 -22.81 -29.23 13.91
C THR A 363 -21.35 -28.87 13.63
N MET A 364 -20.92 -27.66 14.00
CA MET A 364 -19.53 -27.21 13.85
C MET A 364 -18.57 -28.01 14.74
N MET A 365 -18.93 -28.27 15.99
CA MET A 365 -18.14 -29.01 16.96
C MET A 365 -18.01 -30.50 16.58
N ASN A 366 -19.09 -31.12 16.12
CA ASN A 366 -19.06 -32.50 15.62
C ASN A 366 -18.13 -32.64 14.40
N ASN A 367 -18.11 -31.62 13.54
CA ASN A 367 -17.26 -31.56 12.36
C ASN A 367 -15.93 -30.81 12.59
N SER A 368 -15.56 -30.53 13.83
CA SER A 368 -14.35 -29.74 14.17
C SER A 368 -13.07 -30.32 13.57
N SER A 369 -12.93 -31.65 13.59
CA SER A 369 -11.80 -32.36 13.01
C SER A 369 -11.72 -32.20 11.48
N THR A 370 -12.87 -32.24 10.77
CA THR A 370 -12.87 -32.03 9.31
C THR A 370 -12.62 -30.58 8.95
N ILE A 371 -13.16 -29.63 9.73
CA ILE A 371 -12.92 -28.19 9.58
C ILE A 371 -11.43 -27.88 9.72
N ILE A 372 -10.77 -28.34 10.80
CA ILE A 372 -9.34 -28.06 11.02
C ILE A 372 -8.48 -28.73 9.94
N ARG A 373 -8.83 -29.92 9.46
CA ARG A 373 -8.15 -30.56 8.31
C ARG A 373 -8.30 -29.73 7.04
N ALA A 374 -9.50 -29.23 6.76
CA ALA A 374 -9.76 -28.39 5.60
C ALA A 374 -8.96 -27.07 5.68
N ILE A 375 -8.94 -26.41 6.85
CA ILE A 375 -8.11 -25.23 7.09
C ILE A 375 -6.63 -25.55 6.89
N THR A 376 -6.14 -26.66 7.43
CA THR A 376 -4.75 -27.09 7.27
C THR A 376 -4.37 -27.24 5.80
N LEU A 377 -5.27 -27.81 4.99
CA LEU A 377 -5.12 -27.94 3.54
C LEU A 377 -5.08 -26.57 2.84
N LEU A 378 -6.01 -25.67 3.18
CA LEU A 378 -6.07 -24.32 2.64
C LEU A 378 -4.80 -23.52 2.96
N VAL A 379 -4.27 -23.65 4.18
CA VAL A 379 -3.05 -22.97 4.63
C VAL A 379 -1.82 -23.51 3.91
N LYS A 380 -1.75 -24.83 3.71
CA LYS A 380 -0.63 -25.48 3.01
C LYS A 380 -0.46 -24.97 1.58
N PHE A 381 -1.56 -24.76 0.85
CA PHE A 381 -1.51 -24.34 -0.56
C PHE A 381 -1.73 -22.84 -0.79
N GLY A 382 -2.43 -22.15 0.12
CA GLY A 382 -2.81 -20.76 -0.02
C GLY A 382 -2.02 -19.78 0.87
N GLY A 383 -1.15 -20.28 1.75
CA GLY A 383 -0.27 -19.47 2.61
C GLY A 383 -0.84 -19.16 3.98
N LEU A 384 -0.06 -18.47 4.82
CA LEU A 384 -0.43 -18.10 6.19
C LEU A 384 -1.66 -17.19 6.21
N ASN A 385 -1.83 -16.30 5.24
CA ASN A 385 -2.97 -15.40 5.17
C ASN A 385 -4.32 -16.14 5.05
N MET A 386 -4.33 -17.37 4.51
CA MET A 386 -5.53 -18.22 4.52
C MET A 386 -5.93 -18.68 5.92
N LEU A 387 -4.98 -18.83 6.84
CA LEU A 387 -5.26 -19.19 8.23
C LEU A 387 -5.98 -18.04 8.94
N ILE A 388 -5.50 -16.82 8.76
CA ILE A 388 -6.11 -15.64 9.39
C ILE A 388 -7.52 -15.47 8.83
N ALA A 389 -7.69 -15.60 7.50
CA ALA A 389 -9.00 -15.54 6.86
C ALA A 389 -9.98 -16.62 7.36
N SER A 390 -9.51 -17.86 7.59
CA SER A 390 -10.38 -18.93 8.11
C SER A 390 -10.75 -18.73 9.58
N ILE A 391 -9.84 -18.21 10.40
CA ILE A 391 -10.13 -17.82 11.79
C ILE A 391 -11.22 -16.74 11.81
N MET A 392 -11.14 -15.75 10.93
CA MET A 392 -12.16 -14.71 10.82
C MET A 392 -13.54 -15.27 10.41
N ASP A 393 -13.61 -16.19 9.45
CA ASP A 393 -14.87 -16.82 9.07
C ASP A 393 -15.46 -17.67 10.22
N ILE A 394 -14.63 -18.35 11.02
CA ILE A 394 -15.07 -19.06 12.24
C ILE A 394 -15.60 -18.07 13.28
N LEU A 395 -14.92 -16.93 13.48
CA LEU A 395 -15.37 -15.88 14.39
C LEU A 395 -16.70 -15.28 13.94
N ASP A 396 -16.91 -15.06 12.64
CA ASP A 396 -18.18 -14.56 12.09
C ASP A 396 -19.34 -15.53 12.33
N ILE A 397 -19.12 -16.84 12.14
CA ILE A 397 -20.12 -17.87 12.38
C ILE A 397 -20.42 -17.97 13.89
N THR A 398 -19.38 -18.08 14.72
CA THR A 398 -19.56 -18.26 16.18
C THR A 398 -20.18 -17.04 16.84
N SER A 399 -19.90 -15.82 16.38
CA SER A 399 -20.45 -14.59 16.97
C SER A 399 -21.73 -14.07 16.30
N LEU A 400 -22.31 -14.81 15.36
CA LEU A 400 -23.47 -14.34 14.57
C LEU A 400 -24.68 -14.02 15.45
N HIS A 401 -25.04 -14.92 16.37
CA HIS A 401 -26.18 -14.75 17.27
C HIS A 401 -25.98 -13.55 18.21
N LEU A 402 -24.76 -13.31 18.70
CA LEU A 402 -24.42 -12.12 19.49
C LEU A 402 -24.63 -10.82 18.69
N ARG A 403 -24.29 -10.83 17.40
CA ARG A 403 -24.59 -9.70 16.50
C ARG A 403 -26.09 -9.50 16.34
N CYS A 404 -26.88 -10.59 16.27
CA CYS A 404 -28.35 -10.51 16.26
C CYS A 404 -28.90 -9.92 17.57
N PHE A 405 -28.37 -10.31 18.74
CA PHE A 405 -28.77 -9.75 20.04
C PHE A 405 -28.48 -8.26 20.14
N TYR A 406 -27.28 -7.85 19.72
CA TYR A 406 -26.93 -6.44 19.63
C TYR A 406 -27.87 -5.68 18.69
N PHE A 407 -28.16 -6.24 17.51
CA PHE A 407 -29.05 -5.59 16.54
C PHE A 407 -30.48 -5.42 17.07
N ALA A 408 -31.05 -6.48 17.67
CA ALA A 408 -32.38 -6.47 18.25
C ALA A 408 -32.47 -5.47 19.41
N SER A 409 -31.56 -5.56 20.38
CA SER A 409 -31.53 -4.64 21.53
C SER A 409 -31.33 -3.18 21.14
N THR A 410 -30.46 -2.91 20.15
CA THR A 410 -30.27 -1.56 19.60
C THR A 410 -31.55 -1.01 18.96
N ARG A 411 -32.28 -1.84 18.19
CA ARG A 411 -33.55 -1.43 17.60
C ARG A 411 -34.60 -1.10 18.65
N VAL A 412 -34.73 -1.94 19.68
CA VAL A 412 -35.68 -1.73 20.77
C VAL A 412 -35.34 -0.46 21.54
N PHE A 413 -34.05 -0.25 21.87
CA PHE A 413 -33.58 0.96 22.51
C PHE A 413 -33.90 2.22 21.69
N ASN A 414 -33.57 2.22 20.39
CA ASN A 414 -33.87 3.35 19.50
C ASN A 414 -35.36 3.64 19.40
N TRP A 415 -36.17 2.59 19.27
CA TRP A 415 -37.63 2.72 19.21
C TRP A 415 -38.17 3.37 20.49
N GLN A 416 -37.78 2.86 21.67
CA GLN A 416 -38.19 3.42 22.95
C GLN A 416 -37.71 4.86 23.13
N TRP A 417 -36.45 5.15 22.80
CA TRP A 417 -35.87 6.49 22.90
C TRP A 417 -36.62 7.50 22.02
N HIS A 418 -36.94 7.16 20.78
CA HIS A 418 -37.70 8.04 19.88
C HIS A 418 -39.14 8.28 20.34
N ILE A 419 -39.80 7.27 20.94
CA ILE A 419 -41.13 7.46 21.51
C ILE A 419 -41.07 8.39 22.73
N ILE A 420 -40.12 8.18 23.64
CA ILE A 420 -39.92 9.05 24.81
C ILE A 420 -39.67 10.49 24.36
N GLN A 421 -38.82 10.70 23.35
CA GLN A 421 -38.58 12.04 22.80
C GLN A 421 -39.84 12.66 22.19
N SER A 422 -40.67 11.86 21.51
CA SER A 422 -41.91 12.34 20.89
C SER A 422 -42.97 12.69 21.94
N LEU A 423 -43.12 11.86 22.98
CA LEU A 423 -44.01 12.12 24.12
C LEU A 423 -43.54 13.31 24.96
N PHE A 424 -42.23 13.47 25.14
CA PHE A 424 -41.69 14.65 25.81
C PHE A 424 -42.06 15.93 25.06
N ARG A 425 -42.03 15.93 23.71
CA ARG A 425 -42.50 17.07 22.90
C ARG A 425 -43.99 17.31 23.06
N LEU A 426 -44.80 16.26 23.18
CA LEU A 426 -46.24 16.35 23.42
C LEU A 426 -46.54 17.15 24.70
N PHE A 427 -45.77 16.95 25.79
CA PHE A 427 -45.94 17.72 27.03
C PHE A 427 -45.58 19.20 26.92
N TYR A 428 -44.69 19.56 25.99
CA TYR A 428 -44.39 20.95 25.66
C TYR A 428 -45.35 21.58 24.66
N GLY A 429 -46.40 20.86 24.23
CA GLY A 429 -47.31 21.32 23.18
C GLY A 429 -46.62 21.40 21.81
N LYS A 430 -45.66 20.52 21.52
CA LYS A 430 -44.86 20.53 20.29
C LYS A 430 -45.07 19.26 19.47
N LYS A 431 -45.23 19.40 18.15
CA LYS A 431 -45.40 18.31 17.17
C LYS A 431 -44.34 18.40 16.08
N TYR A 432 -43.75 17.27 15.69
CA TYR A 432 -42.86 17.24 14.52
C TYR A 432 -43.70 17.21 13.24
N ASN A 433 -43.49 18.19 12.36
CA ASN A 433 -44.16 18.29 11.08
C ASN A 433 -43.27 17.66 10.00
N THR A 434 -43.66 16.47 9.53
CA THR A 434 -42.94 15.72 8.48
C THR A 434 -42.88 16.46 7.15
N LEU A 435 -43.92 17.24 6.81
CA LEU A 435 -43.98 17.98 5.53
C LEU A 435 -42.99 19.14 5.48
N ARG A 436 -42.69 19.76 6.64
CA ARG A 436 -41.82 20.95 6.74
C ARG A 436 -40.50 20.69 7.48
N ASN A 437 -40.23 19.43 7.87
CA ASN A 437 -39.06 19.01 8.64
C ASN A 437 -38.71 19.94 9.82
N ARG A 438 -39.73 20.36 10.58
CA ARG A 438 -39.58 21.28 11.73
C ARG A 438 -40.51 20.92 12.87
N ILE A 439 -40.25 21.48 14.05
CA ILE A 439 -41.10 21.32 15.23
C ILE A 439 -42.06 22.51 15.30
N ASP A 440 -43.35 22.24 15.24
CA ASP A 440 -44.43 23.24 15.31
C ASP A 440 -45.15 23.15 16.68
N SER A 441 -45.72 24.25 17.13
CA SER A 441 -46.64 24.26 18.29
C SER A 441 -47.97 23.62 17.91
N HIS A 442 -48.53 22.80 18.80
CA HIS A 442 -49.82 22.14 18.61
C HIS A 442 -50.57 22.12 19.94
N ASN A 443 -51.87 22.45 19.88
CA ASN A 443 -52.73 22.43 21.06
C ASN A 443 -53.29 21.01 21.20
N TYR A 444 -52.79 20.28 22.20
CA TYR A 444 -53.27 18.94 22.52
C TYR A 444 -54.45 19.02 23.51
N GLU A 445 -55.42 18.13 23.34
CA GLU A 445 -56.55 17.97 24.28
C GLU A 445 -56.09 17.28 25.58
N PHE A 446 -56.80 17.55 26.68
CA PHE A 446 -56.47 17.01 27.99
C PHE A 446 -56.31 15.48 28.00
N ASP A 447 -57.21 14.76 27.34
CA ASP A 447 -57.17 13.28 27.29
C ASP A 447 -55.92 12.75 26.56
N GLN A 448 -55.47 13.47 25.53
CA GLN A 448 -54.26 13.12 24.78
C GLN A 448 -53.00 13.33 25.63
N LEU A 449 -52.97 14.41 26.42
CA LEU A 449 -51.92 14.66 27.41
C LEU A 449 -51.92 13.58 28.49
N LEU A 450 -53.08 13.23 29.04
CA LEU A 450 -53.21 12.20 30.08
C LEU A 450 -52.69 10.84 29.59
N PHE A 451 -53.13 10.39 28.42
CA PHE A 451 -52.66 9.15 27.80
C PHE A 451 -51.16 9.19 27.51
N GLY A 452 -50.66 10.33 27.03
CA GLY A 452 -49.24 10.56 26.80
C GLY A 452 -48.41 10.41 28.08
N ILE A 453 -48.89 10.93 29.22
CA ILE A 453 -48.21 10.81 30.53
C ILE A 453 -48.17 9.35 30.99
N ILE A 454 -49.26 8.59 30.83
CA ILE A 454 -49.31 7.17 31.22
C ILE A 454 -48.30 6.35 30.41
N ILE A 455 -48.28 6.50 29.08
CA ILE A 455 -47.30 5.78 28.24
C ILE A 455 -45.88 6.25 28.55
N PHE A 456 -45.67 7.56 28.71
CA PHE A 456 -44.34 8.11 28.99
C PHE A 456 -43.78 7.57 30.30
N THR A 457 -44.58 7.60 31.37
CA THR A 457 -44.16 7.07 32.67
C THR A 457 -43.81 5.60 32.58
N LEU A 458 -44.66 4.78 31.94
CA LEU A 458 -44.37 3.36 31.69
C LEU A 458 -43.05 3.16 30.93
N LEU A 459 -42.86 3.86 29.81
CA LEU A 459 -41.64 3.72 29.00
C LEU A 459 -40.39 4.20 29.75
N VAL A 460 -40.47 5.25 30.56
CA VAL A 460 -39.35 5.72 31.39
C VAL A 460 -39.00 4.69 32.46
N TYR A 461 -40.00 4.04 33.08
CA TYR A 461 -39.74 2.96 34.05
C TYR A 461 -39.15 1.69 33.43
N LEU A 462 -39.47 1.37 32.17
CA LEU A 462 -38.89 0.24 31.45
C LEU A 462 -37.50 0.53 30.87
N LEU A 463 -37.15 1.80 30.69
CA LEU A 463 -35.92 2.24 30.02
C LEU A 463 -34.63 1.68 30.64
N PRO A 464 -34.45 1.63 31.97
CA PRO A 464 -33.25 1.07 32.58
C PRO A 464 -32.98 -0.38 32.16
N THR A 465 -34.03 -1.22 32.08
CA THR A 465 -33.91 -2.61 31.62
C THR A 465 -33.44 -2.67 30.18
N VAL A 466 -34.07 -1.89 29.28
CA VAL A 466 -33.69 -1.87 27.86
C VAL A 466 -32.25 -1.39 27.67
N ILE A 467 -31.83 -0.35 28.41
CA ILE A 467 -30.45 0.15 28.39
C ILE A 467 -29.46 -0.93 28.87
N ALA A 468 -29.78 -1.66 29.94
CA ALA A 468 -28.90 -2.69 30.48
C ALA A 468 -28.63 -3.82 29.47
N PHE A 469 -29.68 -4.33 28.80
CA PHE A 469 -29.52 -5.32 27.74
C PHE A 469 -28.78 -4.76 26.53
N TYR A 470 -29.13 -3.55 26.08
CA TYR A 470 -28.45 -2.88 24.97
C TYR A 470 -26.96 -2.70 25.22
N LEU A 471 -26.56 -2.13 26.36
CA LEU A 471 -25.16 -1.86 26.68
C LEU A 471 -24.36 -3.16 26.81
N SER A 472 -24.94 -4.21 27.41
CA SER A 472 -24.27 -5.51 27.57
C SER A 472 -23.93 -6.14 26.21
N PHE A 473 -24.89 -6.18 25.28
CA PHE A 473 -24.63 -6.70 23.93
C PHE A 473 -23.81 -5.74 23.07
N ALA A 474 -23.87 -4.43 23.32
CA ALA A 474 -22.97 -3.46 22.69
C ALA A 474 -21.52 -3.73 23.10
N VAL A 475 -21.23 -4.03 24.37
CA VAL A 475 -19.89 -4.43 24.82
C VAL A 475 -19.44 -5.72 24.12
N GLY A 476 -20.31 -6.73 24.04
CA GLY A 476 -20.01 -7.95 23.28
C GLY A 476 -19.70 -7.67 21.79
N ARG A 477 -20.46 -6.77 21.17
CA ARG A 477 -20.21 -6.32 19.79
C ARG A 477 -18.89 -5.58 19.65
N LEU A 478 -18.49 -4.77 20.63
CA LEU A 478 -17.21 -4.07 20.62
C LEU A 478 -16.04 -5.04 20.70
N LEU A 479 -16.12 -6.06 21.56
CA LEU A 479 -15.08 -7.07 21.72
C LEU A 479 -14.89 -7.86 20.41
N THR A 480 -15.99 -8.31 19.80
CA THR A 480 -15.93 -9.02 18.51
C THR A 480 -15.42 -8.13 17.38
N LEU A 481 -15.79 -6.85 17.36
CA LEU A 481 -15.27 -5.88 16.38
C LEU A 481 -13.78 -5.62 16.58
N LEU A 482 -13.30 -5.53 17.82
CA LEU A 482 -11.88 -5.35 18.12
C LEU A 482 -11.06 -6.55 17.65
N LEU A 483 -11.54 -7.78 17.87
CA LEU A 483 -10.88 -8.98 17.36
C LEU A 483 -10.81 -8.97 15.83
N HIS A 484 -11.91 -8.61 15.16
CA HIS A 484 -11.92 -8.48 13.69
C HIS A 484 -10.93 -7.44 13.19
N THR A 485 -10.88 -6.25 13.80
CA THR A 485 -10.01 -5.17 13.32
C THR A 485 -8.54 -5.50 13.52
N VAL A 486 -8.18 -6.22 14.59
CA VAL A 486 -6.83 -6.75 14.78
C VAL A 486 -6.48 -7.75 13.67
N LEU A 487 -7.34 -8.72 13.38
CA LEU A 487 -7.09 -9.72 12.33
C LEU A 487 -7.07 -9.09 10.92
N GLU A 488 -7.97 -8.15 10.62
CA GLU A 488 -7.95 -7.38 9.37
C GLU A 488 -6.67 -6.57 9.23
N SER A 489 -6.20 -5.92 10.29
CA SER A 489 -4.94 -5.18 10.26
C SER A 489 -3.74 -6.11 10.01
N ALA A 490 -3.76 -7.33 10.56
CA ALA A 490 -2.76 -8.35 10.28
C ALA A 490 -2.80 -8.79 8.81
N LEU A 491 -3.98 -9.00 8.23
CA LEU A 491 -4.13 -9.32 6.81
C LEU A 491 -3.65 -8.20 5.89
N ILE A 492 -4.04 -6.95 6.17
CA ILE A 492 -3.63 -5.78 5.38
C ILE A 492 -2.11 -5.66 5.40
N THR A 493 -1.51 -5.76 6.60
CA THR A 493 -0.05 -5.65 6.74
C THR A 493 0.65 -6.80 6.02
N LEU A 494 0.23 -8.05 6.19
CA LEU A 494 0.86 -9.20 5.53
C LEU A 494 0.66 -9.21 4.00
N ASN A 495 -0.48 -8.74 3.48
CA ASN A 495 -0.75 -8.70 2.04
C ASN A 495 -0.08 -7.53 1.31
N HIS A 496 0.18 -6.42 2.01
CA HIS A 496 0.61 -5.15 1.39
C HIS A 496 1.88 -4.54 2.01
N LEU A 497 2.67 -5.32 2.75
CA LEU A 497 3.94 -4.80 3.28
C LEU A 497 4.93 -4.50 2.14
N PRO A 498 5.62 -3.35 2.13
CA PRO A 498 6.67 -3.05 1.17
C PRO A 498 8.00 -3.75 1.58
N ILE A 499 7.99 -5.09 1.69
CA ILE A 499 9.12 -5.94 2.12
C ILE A 499 10.38 -5.61 1.32
N VAL A 500 10.29 -5.52 0.00
CA VAL A 500 11.47 -5.31 -0.85
C VAL A 500 12.07 -3.94 -0.63
N VAL A 501 11.25 -2.90 -0.40
CA VAL A 501 11.75 -1.56 -0.10
C VAL A 501 12.47 -1.54 1.26
N LEU A 502 11.91 -2.21 2.26
CA LEU A 502 12.55 -2.34 3.57
C LEU A 502 13.85 -3.14 3.49
N LEU A 503 13.89 -4.22 2.72
CA LEU A 503 15.07 -5.05 2.50
C LEU A 503 16.17 -4.29 1.73
N LEU A 504 15.79 -3.55 0.68
CA LEU A 504 16.73 -2.70 -0.07
C LEU A 504 17.35 -1.64 0.83
N LYS A 505 16.53 -1.00 1.68
CA LYS A 505 17.01 -0.03 2.66
C LYS A 505 17.97 -0.64 3.68
N ALA A 506 17.68 -1.85 4.16
CA ALA A 506 18.53 -2.55 5.12
C ALA A 506 19.88 -2.97 4.50
N LYS A 507 19.86 -3.45 3.25
CA LYS A 507 21.06 -3.93 2.56
C LYS A 507 21.97 -2.80 2.10
N HIS A 508 21.43 -1.79 1.41
CA HIS A 508 22.19 -0.62 0.94
C HIS A 508 21.27 0.61 0.86
N LYS A 509 21.53 1.59 1.74
CA LYS A 509 20.73 2.83 1.84
C LYS A 509 20.73 3.65 0.53
N GLU A 510 21.81 3.58 -0.26
CA GLU A 510 22.00 4.31 -1.52
C GLU A 510 21.09 3.84 -2.67
N ARG A 511 20.43 2.67 -2.55
CA ARG A 511 19.53 2.13 -3.60
C ARG A 511 18.15 2.80 -3.66
N LEU A 512 17.83 3.61 -2.66
CA LEU A 512 16.55 4.32 -2.56
C LEU A 512 16.83 5.82 -2.43
N PRO A 513 17.07 6.52 -3.55
CA PRO A 513 17.36 7.95 -3.50
C PRO A 513 16.11 8.74 -3.11
N GLY A 514 16.24 9.49 -2.02
CA GLY A 514 15.30 10.48 -1.52
C GLY A 514 15.65 11.92 -1.93
N GLY A 515 16.79 12.12 -2.60
CA GLY A 515 17.30 13.43 -3.02
C GLY A 515 18.80 13.40 -3.26
N VAL A 516 19.38 14.57 -3.47
CA VAL A 516 20.83 14.77 -3.67
C VAL A 516 21.33 15.78 -2.64
N ILE A 517 22.52 15.53 -2.09
CA ILE A 517 23.22 16.43 -1.16
C ILE A 517 24.57 16.79 -1.79
N PHE A 518 24.92 18.08 -1.70
CA PHE A 518 26.26 18.57 -2.02
C PHE A 518 26.97 18.89 -0.70
N GLU A 519 28.01 18.12 -0.39
CA GLU A 519 28.85 18.38 0.78
C GLU A 519 30.10 19.15 0.33
N CYS A 520 30.33 20.33 0.90
CA CYS A 520 31.55 21.09 0.64
C CYS A 520 32.69 20.49 1.47
N ARG A 521 33.80 20.13 0.83
CA ARG A 521 35.00 19.60 1.46
C ARG A 521 36.21 20.38 0.98
N THR A 522 37.26 20.43 1.78
CA THR A 522 38.54 21.06 1.43
C THR A 522 39.57 19.99 1.17
N ALA A 523 40.28 20.07 0.04
CA ALA A 523 41.41 19.20 -0.23
C ALA A 523 42.61 19.58 0.66
N ALA A 524 43.65 18.74 0.71
CA ALA A 524 44.86 18.99 1.51
C ALA A 524 45.54 20.33 1.17
N ASN A 525 45.35 20.82 -0.06
CA ASN A 525 45.90 22.09 -0.55
C ASN A 525 44.94 23.29 -0.33
N ASN A 526 43.99 23.21 0.61
CA ASN A 526 42.96 24.23 0.90
C ASN A 526 42.03 24.60 -0.27
N THR A 527 42.00 23.81 -1.35
CA THR A 527 41.06 24.01 -2.45
C THR A 527 39.68 23.44 -2.08
N PRO A 528 38.60 24.24 -2.12
CA PRO A 528 37.26 23.75 -1.85
C PRO A 528 36.73 22.97 -3.06
N TYR A 529 36.16 21.79 -2.81
CA TYR A 529 35.45 20.99 -3.80
C TYR A 529 34.11 20.51 -3.22
N PHE A 530 33.15 20.21 -4.09
CA PHE A 530 31.88 19.65 -3.66
C PHE A 530 31.87 18.14 -3.90
N GLN A 531 31.30 17.38 -2.98
CA GLN A 531 31.00 15.97 -3.17
C GLN A 531 29.50 15.77 -3.33
N LEU A 532 29.11 15.15 -4.45
CA LEU A 532 27.76 14.75 -4.76
C LEU A 532 27.45 13.42 -4.05
N MET A 533 26.43 13.44 -3.18
CA MET A 533 25.95 12.25 -2.48
C MET A 533 24.45 12.06 -2.70
N ALA A 534 24.02 10.79 -2.81
CA ALA A 534 22.61 10.45 -2.80
C ALA A 534 22.08 10.48 -1.36
N ARG A 535 21.03 11.25 -1.10
CA ARG A 535 20.33 11.21 0.19
C ARG A 535 19.46 9.96 0.23
N PRO A 536 19.65 9.03 1.17
CA PRO A 536 18.77 7.86 1.28
C PRO A 536 17.39 8.25 1.81
N LEU A 537 16.35 7.56 1.34
CA LEU A 537 14.97 7.78 1.78
C LEU A 537 14.80 7.44 3.28
N SER A 538 14.18 8.34 4.06
CA SER A 538 13.91 8.11 5.49
C SER A 538 12.75 7.11 5.69
N LEU A 539 12.65 6.47 6.88
CA LEU A 539 11.56 5.52 7.14
C LEU A 539 10.20 6.23 7.13
N LYS A 540 10.16 7.46 7.66
CA LYS A 540 8.97 8.31 7.64
C LYS A 540 8.50 8.60 6.21
N GLU A 541 9.41 8.93 5.30
CA GLU A 541 9.08 9.15 3.89
C GLU A 541 8.61 7.87 3.20
N ILE A 542 9.22 6.70 3.48
CA ILE A 542 8.77 5.40 2.96
C ILE A 542 7.33 5.11 3.40
N ILE A 543 7.06 5.18 4.70
CA ILE A 543 5.75 4.88 5.27
C ILE A 543 4.71 5.88 4.76
N SER A 544 5.03 7.18 4.73
CA SER A 544 4.13 8.21 4.22
C SER A 544 3.81 8.02 2.74
N SER A 545 4.81 7.68 1.91
CA SER A 545 4.59 7.36 0.50
C SER A 545 3.74 6.11 0.33
N HIS A 546 4.00 5.07 1.13
CA HIS A 546 3.26 3.83 1.08
C HIS A 546 1.78 4.00 1.48
N ILE A 547 1.50 4.71 2.58
CA ILE A 547 0.13 5.03 3.01
C ILE A 547 -0.59 5.85 1.92
N LYS A 548 0.08 6.81 1.30
CA LYS A 548 -0.50 7.55 0.17
C LYS A 548 -0.85 6.62 -0.98
N SER A 549 0.04 5.71 -1.37
CA SER A 549 -0.24 4.72 -2.42
C SER A 549 -1.40 3.79 -2.06
N MET A 550 -1.49 3.39 -0.78
CA MET A 550 -2.57 2.58 -0.23
C MET A 550 -3.93 3.30 -0.31
N THR A 551 -3.97 4.59 0.01
CA THR A 551 -5.22 5.37 -0.10
C THR A 551 -5.72 5.49 -1.53
N ILE A 552 -4.80 5.60 -2.50
CA ILE A 552 -5.13 5.67 -3.92
C ILE A 552 -5.61 4.29 -4.42
N PHE A 553 -4.96 3.21 -3.97
CA PHE A 553 -5.41 1.84 -4.24
C PHE A 553 -6.84 1.61 -3.75
N ASN A 554 -7.10 1.95 -2.50
CA ASN A 554 -8.41 1.85 -1.88
C ASN A 554 -9.48 2.68 -2.60
N LEU A 555 -9.13 3.89 -3.05
CA LEU A 555 -10.02 4.75 -3.83
C LEU A 555 -10.43 4.08 -5.15
N ASN A 556 -9.47 3.46 -5.85
CA ASN A 556 -9.73 2.76 -7.10
C ASN A 556 -10.63 1.53 -6.89
N ASN A 557 -10.39 0.76 -5.82
CA ASN A 557 -11.24 -0.38 -5.49
C ASN A 557 -12.67 0.06 -5.16
N LEU A 558 -12.86 1.13 -4.37
CA LEU A 558 -14.20 1.66 -4.09
C LEU A 558 -14.95 2.11 -5.35
N ARG A 559 -14.23 2.68 -6.34
CA ARG A 559 -14.82 3.05 -7.64
C ARG A 559 -15.26 1.82 -8.42
N GLU A 560 -14.54 0.71 -8.35
CA GLU A 560 -14.94 -0.56 -8.97
C GLU A 560 -16.24 -1.11 -8.36
N PHE A 561 -16.50 -0.84 -7.07
CA PHE A 561 -17.71 -1.27 -6.36
C PHE A 561 -18.94 -0.36 -6.49
N GLN A 562 -18.81 0.84 -7.08
CA GLN A 562 -19.91 1.79 -7.23
C GLN A 562 -20.37 1.88 -8.69
N LEU A 563 -21.68 1.77 -8.93
CA LEU A 563 -22.28 2.10 -10.23
C LEU A 563 -22.20 3.61 -10.50
N GLU A 564 -22.11 3.99 -11.78
CA GLU A 564 -22.03 5.36 -12.27
C GLU A 564 -22.99 6.32 -11.52
N GLY A 565 -22.43 7.40 -10.96
CA GLY A 565 -23.19 8.50 -10.36
C GLY A 565 -22.90 8.86 -8.89
N SER A 566 -22.08 8.11 -8.15
CA SER A 566 -21.55 8.54 -6.83
C SER A 566 -20.05 8.80 -6.91
N GLU A 567 -19.62 10.04 -6.67
CA GLU A 567 -18.19 10.39 -6.65
C GLU A 567 -17.49 9.80 -5.41
N ALA A 568 -16.90 8.61 -5.56
CA ALA A 568 -15.93 8.11 -4.59
C ALA A 568 -14.72 9.07 -4.56
N ASN A 569 -14.59 9.78 -3.44
CA ASN A 569 -13.55 10.76 -3.17
C ASN A 569 -12.63 10.26 -2.05
N ILE A 570 -11.43 10.82 -1.94
CA ILE A 570 -10.47 10.45 -0.86
C ILE A 570 -11.11 10.56 0.54
N LYS A 571 -12.05 11.49 0.72
CA LYS A 571 -12.83 11.66 1.95
C LYS A 571 -13.66 10.41 2.31
N SER A 572 -14.18 9.65 1.34
CA SER A 572 -14.93 8.41 1.62
C SER A 572 -14.02 7.31 2.15
N VAL A 573 -12.82 7.16 1.58
CA VAL A 573 -11.78 6.22 2.06
C VAL A 573 -11.38 6.55 3.50
N ILE A 574 -11.05 7.82 3.78
CA ILE A 574 -10.70 8.27 5.13
C ILE A 574 -11.87 8.04 6.10
N ASN A 575 -13.11 8.27 5.65
CA ASN A 575 -14.28 8.03 6.47
C ASN A 575 -14.43 6.55 6.84
N GLN A 576 -14.14 5.62 5.94
CA GLN A 576 -14.13 4.19 6.21
C GLN A 576 -13.03 3.80 7.20
N TRP A 577 -11.82 4.34 7.04
CA TRP A 577 -10.72 4.12 7.99
C TRP A 577 -11.06 4.61 9.40
N ASN A 578 -11.82 5.72 9.50
CA ASN A 578 -12.26 6.28 10.77
C ASN A 578 -13.51 5.59 11.35
N ARG A 579 -14.10 4.57 10.72
CA ARG A 579 -15.26 3.84 11.29
C ARG A 579 -14.94 3.17 12.62
N VAL A 580 -13.71 2.70 12.78
CA VAL A 580 -13.20 2.03 13.98
C VAL A 580 -12.68 3.03 15.03
N SER A 581 -12.72 4.34 14.74
CA SER A 581 -12.23 5.34 15.69
C SER A 581 -13.06 5.34 16.98
N LEU A 582 -12.37 5.34 18.13
CA LEU A 582 -13.01 5.32 19.46
C LEU A 582 -14.09 6.40 19.60
N VAL A 583 -13.81 7.61 19.11
CA VAL A 583 -14.76 8.75 19.17
C VAL A 583 -16.07 8.43 18.45
N ARG A 584 -15.99 7.83 17.25
CA ARG A 584 -17.18 7.51 16.46
C ARG A 584 -17.95 6.34 17.06
N VAL A 585 -17.24 5.33 17.55
CA VAL A 585 -17.83 4.18 18.22
C VAL A 585 -18.59 4.61 19.48
N LEU A 586 -17.97 5.44 20.33
CA LEU A 586 -18.61 6.01 21.53
C LEU A 586 -19.82 6.86 21.18
N LYS A 587 -19.71 7.71 20.15
CA LYS A 587 -20.84 8.50 19.64
C LYS A 587 -21.99 7.59 19.21
N ASN A 588 -21.72 6.53 18.46
CA ASN A 588 -22.76 5.62 17.99
C ASN A 588 -23.45 4.91 19.15
N ILE A 589 -22.70 4.49 20.17
CA ILE A 589 -23.27 3.88 21.38
C ILE A 589 -24.17 4.87 22.13
N ALA A 590 -23.71 6.09 22.33
CA ALA A 590 -24.46 7.11 23.07
C ALA A 590 -25.81 7.45 22.41
N PHE A 591 -25.89 7.41 21.08
CA PHE A 591 -27.11 7.71 20.32
C PHE A 591 -27.88 6.45 19.88
N GLY A 592 -27.44 5.26 20.26
CA GLY A 592 -28.06 4.00 19.80
C GLY A 592 -27.89 3.73 18.30
N ASN A 593 -26.98 4.42 17.60
CA ASN A 593 -26.70 4.12 16.21
C ASN A 593 -25.91 2.81 16.09
N PHE A 594 -26.08 2.10 14.97
CA PHE A 594 -25.34 0.87 14.71
C PHE A 594 -23.83 1.12 14.63
N ILE A 595 -23.06 0.19 15.20
CA ILE A 595 -21.60 0.18 15.09
C ILE A 595 -21.21 -0.56 13.80
N ASP A 596 -20.86 0.21 12.78
CA ASP A 596 -20.38 -0.30 11.50
C ASP A 596 -18.96 -0.89 11.63
N SER A 597 -18.72 -2.02 10.97
CA SER A 597 -17.37 -2.58 10.82
C SER A 597 -16.57 -1.85 9.74
N PHE A 598 -15.25 -2.05 9.79
CA PHE A 598 -14.35 -1.71 8.69
C PHE A 598 -14.69 -2.58 7.46
N ASP A 599 -14.77 -1.95 6.28
CA ASP A 599 -15.18 -2.65 5.05
C ASP A 599 -13.95 -3.19 4.31
N TYR A 600 -13.26 -4.14 4.94
CA TYR A 600 -11.99 -4.70 4.44
C TYR A 600 -12.14 -5.23 3.01
N LYS A 601 -13.15 -6.08 2.75
CA LYS A 601 -13.33 -6.83 1.49
C LYS A 601 -13.63 -5.96 0.26
N ARG A 602 -13.98 -4.68 0.45
CA ARG A 602 -14.18 -3.71 -0.64
C ARG A 602 -12.99 -2.77 -0.83
N LEU A 603 -12.26 -2.50 0.25
CA LEU A 603 -11.09 -1.63 0.23
C LEU A 603 -9.86 -2.37 -0.32
N PHE A 604 -9.72 -3.64 0.02
CA PHE A 604 -8.64 -4.55 -0.37
C PHE A 604 -9.20 -5.67 -1.24
#